data_AF-A0A5J4PWK2-F1
#
_entry.id   AF-A0A5J4PWK2-F1
#
_cell.length_a   1.000
_cell.length_b   1.000
_cell.length_c   1.000
_cell.angle_alpha   90.00
_cell.angle_beta   90.00
_cell.angle_gamma   90.00
#
_symmetry.space_group_name_H-M   'P 1'
#
loop_
_entity.id
_entity.type
_entity.pdbx_description
1 polymer ?
#
loop_
_entity_poly.entity_id
_entity_poly.type
_entity_poly.pdbx_seq_one_letter_code
_entity_poly.pdbx_strand_id
1 'polypeptide(L)'
;MINNYLECQIKENFPYTPTVEQEIALKLLSKFLLSFLKDEVFILRGYAGTGKTSLIGALVKAMDKIQQKSILLAPTGRAAKVFSTYAKHPAYTIHKKIYRQRTTSDETINFSINDNLHTHTLFIVDEASMVSNKELLDSIFGTRRLLDDLIHFVYSGEGCRLLLIV
;
A
#
# COMPACT_ATOMS: atom_id res chain seq x y z
N MET A 1 -25.21 5.61 -7.28
CA MET A 1 -24.35 4.41 -7.43
C MET A 1 -23.15 4.58 -6.52
N ILE A 2 -22.78 3.57 -5.74
CA ILE A 2 -21.74 3.61 -4.67
C ILE A 2 -20.38 4.15 -5.15
N ASN A 3 -20.00 3.92 -6.42
CA ASN A 3 -18.79 4.47 -7.03
C ASN A 3 -18.69 6.00 -6.88
N ASN A 4 -19.80 6.71 -7.07
CA ASN A 4 -19.83 8.17 -6.98
C ASN A 4 -19.67 8.63 -5.53
N TYR A 5 -20.11 7.83 -4.56
CA TYR A 5 -19.97 8.17 -3.14
C TYR A 5 -18.51 8.15 -2.72
N LEU A 6 -17.77 7.08 -3.05
CA LEU A 6 -16.35 6.98 -2.72
C LEU A 6 -15.53 8.08 -3.42
N GLU A 7 -15.81 8.33 -4.70
CA GLU A 7 -15.18 9.44 -5.44
C GLU A 7 -15.42 10.78 -4.75
N CYS A 8 -16.66 11.10 -4.38
CA CYS A 8 -17.01 12.31 -3.64
C CYS A 8 -16.28 12.39 -2.29
N GLN A 9 -16.23 11.29 -1.53
CA GLN A 9 -15.52 11.26 -0.24
C GLN A 9 -14.03 11.54 -0.38
N ILE A 10 -13.38 11.02 -1.43
CA ILE A 10 -11.97 11.33 -1.69
C ILE A 10 -11.82 12.79 -2.11
N LYS A 11 -12.66 13.30 -3.02
CA LYS A 11 -12.64 14.70 -3.47
C LYS A 11 -12.87 15.70 -2.32
N GLU A 12 -13.76 15.40 -1.39
CA GLU A 12 -13.99 16.23 -0.18
C GLU A 12 -12.74 16.39 0.69
N ASN A 13 -11.82 15.43 0.64
CA ASN A 13 -10.60 15.43 1.43
C ASN A 13 -9.38 16.01 0.69
N PHE A 14 -9.54 16.43 -0.56
CA PHE A 14 -8.48 17.05 -1.33
C PHE A 14 -8.17 18.46 -0.83
N PRO A 15 -6.89 18.88 -0.78
CA PRO A 15 -6.52 20.23 -0.38
C PRO A 15 -6.76 21.30 -1.46
N TYR A 16 -7.09 20.89 -2.69
CA TYR A 16 -7.31 21.75 -3.86
C TYR A 16 -8.25 21.05 -4.86
N THR A 17 -8.75 21.76 -5.86
CA THR A 17 -9.54 21.16 -6.94
C THR A 17 -8.68 20.18 -7.76
N PRO A 18 -9.04 18.88 -7.83
CA PRO A 18 -8.24 17.90 -8.55
C PRO A 18 -8.08 18.26 -10.03
N THR A 19 -6.94 17.91 -10.62
CA THR A 19 -6.74 18.00 -12.07
C THR A 19 -7.55 16.94 -12.80
N VAL A 20 -7.76 17.11 -14.12
CA VAL A 20 -8.47 16.11 -14.95
C VAL A 20 -7.84 14.71 -14.82
N GLU A 21 -6.51 14.62 -14.81
CA GLU A 21 -5.81 13.34 -14.63
C GLU A 21 -6.03 12.73 -13.25
N GLN A 22 -6.05 13.57 -12.20
CA GLN A 22 -6.38 13.11 -10.85
C GLN A 22 -7.83 12.65 -10.74
N GLU A 23 -8.78 13.32 -11.40
CA GLU A 23 -10.17 12.86 -11.46
C GLU A 23 -10.31 11.51 -12.14
N ILE A 24 -9.61 11.30 -13.26
CA ILE A 24 -9.55 9.99 -13.93
C ILE A 24 -8.97 8.94 -12.98
N ALA A 25 -7.87 9.26 -12.29
CA ALA A 25 -7.26 8.35 -11.33
C ALA A 25 -8.23 8.00 -10.18
N LEU A 26 -8.98 8.97 -9.65
CA LEU A 26 -9.98 8.75 -8.60
C LEU A 26 -11.12 7.85 -9.07
N LYS A 27 -11.57 8.01 -10.30
CA LYS A 27 -12.62 7.16 -10.89
C LYS A 27 -12.13 5.72 -11.06
N LEU A 28 -10.92 5.53 -11.57
CA LEU A 28 -10.30 4.21 -11.73
C LEU A 28 -10.04 3.55 -10.36
N LEU A 29 -9.56 4.32 -9.39
CA LEU A 29 -9.33 3.85 -8.03
C LEU A 29 -10.63 3.44 -7.34
N SER A 30 -11.70 4.21 -7.51
CA SER A 30 -13.02 3.87 -6.96
C SER A 30 -13.56 2.57 -7.56
N LYS A 31 -13.39 2.39 -8.87
CA LYS A 31 -13.74 1.14 -9.55
C LYS A 31 -12.91 -0.04 -9.03
N PHE A 32 -11.61 0.16 -8.82
CA PHE A 32 -10.72 -0.86 -8.27
C PHE A 32 -11.11 -1.28 -6.85
N LEU A 33 -11.43 -0.33 -5.97
CA LEU A 33 -11.80 -0.62 -4.59
C LEU A 33 -13.14 -1.37 -4.47
N LEU A 34 -14.05 -1.15 -5.42
CA LEU A 34 -15.38 -1.75 -5.46
C LEU A 34 -15.47 -2.98 -6.39
N SER A 35 -14.34 -3.40 -6.97
CA SER A 35 -14.29 -4.57 -7.83
C SER A 35 -14.57 -5.86 -7.04
N PHE A 36 -15.11 -6.87 -7.71
CA PHE A 36 -15.26 -8.24 -7.18
C PHE A 36 -14.14 -9.17 -7.64
N LEU A 37 -13.25 -8.69 -8.52
CA LEU A 37 -12.10 -9.46 -8.97
C LEU A 37 -11.12 -9.63 -7.80
N LYS A 38 -10.59 -10.84 -7.71
CA LYS A 38 -9.51 -11.20 -6.78
C LYS A 38 -8.16 -10.84 -7.39
N ASP A 39 -7.16 -10.67 -6.54
CA ASP A 39 -5.76 -10.51 -6.93
C ASP A 39 -5.46 -9.31 -7.85
N GLU A 40 -6.29 -8.26 -7.79
CA GLU A 40 -6.05 -7.03 -8.54
C GLU A 40 -5.05 -6.12 -7.83
N VAL A 41 -4.13 -5.55 -8.61
CA VAL A 41 -3.19 -4.50 -8.18
C VAL A 41 -3.56 -3.20 -8.89
N PHE A 42 -3.59 -2.09 -8.16
CA PHE A 42 -3.65 -0.75 -8.75
C PHE A 42 -2.26 -0.11 -8.72
N ILE A 43 -1.85 0.49 -9.84
CA ILE A 43 -0.58 1.22 -9.92
C ILE A 43 -0.88 2.69 -10.20
N LEU A 44 -0.54 3.56 -9.26
CA LEU A 44 -0.61 5.01 -9.41
C LEU A 44 0.77 5.55 -9.81
N ARG A 45 0.92 5.96 -11.06
CA ARG A 45 2.16 6.55 -11.59
C ARG A 45 2.03 8.05 -11.77
N GLY A 46 3.13 8.76 -11.56
CA GLY A 46 3.23 10.18 -11.93
C GLY A 46 4.61 10.75 -11.66
N TYR A 47 4.95 11.85 -12.31
CA TYR A 47 6.22 12.53 -12.08
C TYR A 47 6.26 13.22 -10.71
N ALA A 48 7.44 13.73 -10.33
CA ALA A 48 7.55 14.59 -9.16
C ALA A 48 6.65 15.82 -9.32
N GLY A 49 5.97 16.21 -8.25
CA GLY A 49 5.08 17.39 -8.26
C GLY A 49 3.67 17.17 -8.83
N THR A 50 3.31 15.98 -9.32
CA THR A 50 1.94 15.71 -9.86
C THR A 50 0.86 15.48 -8.80
N GLY A 51 1.18 15.69 -7.51
CA GLY A 51 0.20 15.62 -6.43
C GLY A 51 -0.19 14.21 -5.96
N LYS A 52 0.58 13.16 -6.30
CA LYS A 52 0.35 11.77 -5.83
C LYS A 52 0.15 11.70 -4.31
N THR A 53 1.05 12.33 -3.56
CA THR A 53 1.01 12.44 -2.10
C THR A 53 -0.30 13.07 -1.59
N SER A 54 -0.79 14.11 -2.27
CA SER A 54 -2.06 14.75 -1.92
C SER A 54 -3.24 13.83 -2.16
N LEU A 55 -3.25 13.13 -3.31
CA LEU A 55 -4.29 12.16 -3.66
C LEU A 55 -4.34 11.02 -2.64
N ILE A 56 -3.19 10.46 -2.27
CA ILE A 56 -3.12 9.37 -1.30
C ILE A 56 -3.48 9.84 0.11
N GLY A 57 -3.06 11.04 0.52
CA GLY A 57 -3.51 11.62 1.78
C GLY A 57 -5.03 11.83 1.83
N ALA A 58 -5.65 12.23 0.73
CA ALA A 58 -7.10 12.36 0.62
C ALA A 58 -7.80 10.99 0.65
N LEU A 59 -7.24 9.99 -0.06
CA LEU A 59 -7.72 8.62 -0.06
C LEU A 59 -7.73 8.03 1.36
N VAL A 60 -6.60 8.11 2.08
CA VAL A 60 -6.48 7.53 3.42
C VAL A 60 -7.56 8.12 4.35
N LYS A 61 -7.71 9.45 4.36
CA LYS A 61 -8.77 10.11 5.15
C LYS A 61 -10.18 9.66 4.76
N ALA A 62 -10.44 9.50 3.46
CA ALA A 62 -11.73 9.03 2.98
C ALA A 62 -12.00 7.59 3.44
N MET A 63 -10.98 6.73 3.42
CA MET A 63 -11.04 5.35 3.91
C MET A 63 -11.37 5.31 5.41
N ASP A 64 -10.75 6.17 6.23
CA ASP A 64 -11.09 6.23 7.67
C ASP A 64 -12.52 6.69 7.90
N LYS A 65 -12.99 7.70 7.16
CA LYS A 65 -14.35 8.24 7.27
C LYS A 65 -15.41 7.19 6.95
N ILE A 66 -15.15 6.30 6.00
CA ILE A 66 -16.04 5.18 5.65
C ILE A 66 -15.72 3.89 6.41
N GLN A 67 -14.80 3.94 7.39
CA GLN A 67 -14.36 2.81 8.20
C GLN A 67 -13.78 1.63 7.39
N GLN A 68 -13.21 1.92 6.22
CA GLN A 68 -12.49 0.94 5.41
C GLN A 68 -11.02 0.85 5.86
N LYS A 69 -10.56 -0.36 6.19
CA LYS A 69 -9.21 -0.57 6.69
C LYS A 69 -8.15 -0.29 5.62
N SER A 70 -7.11 0.43 6.01
CA SER A 70 -5.92 0.62 5.18
C SER A 70 -4.63 0.42 5.97
N ILE A 71 -3.57 -0.04 5.29
CA ILE A 71 -2.23 -0.21 5.86
C ILE A 71 -1.23 0.47 4.96
N LEU A 72 -0.48 1.40 5.54
CA LEU A 72 0.46 2.25 4.84
C LEU A 72 1.86 1.65 4.97
N LEU A 73 2.49 1.41 3.83
CA LEU A 73 3.79 0.76 3.71
C LEU A 73 4.74 1.60 2.87
N ALA A 74 6.03 1.45 3.15
CA ALA A 74 7.10 2.04 2.35
C ALA A 74 8.34 1.13 2.37
N PRO A 75 9.26 1.25 1.40
CA PRO A 75 10.45 0.40 1.31
C PRO A 75 11.46 0.70 2.44
N THR A 76 11.55 1.95 2.91
CA THR A 76 12.55 2.39 3.89
C THR A 76 11.91 3.07 5.11
N GLY A 77 12.61 3.09 6.24
CA GLY A 77 12.13 3.75 7.45
C GLY A 77 11.93 5.26 7.29
N ARG A 78 12.79 5.92 6.50
CA ARG A 78 12.64 7.35 6.17
C ARG A 78 11.38 7.60 5.34
N ALA A 79 11.16 6.81 4.29
CA ALA A 79 9.96 6.92 3.46
C ALA A 79 8.69 6.66 4.29
N ALA A 80 8.69 5.62 5.15
CA ALA A 80 7.57 5.36 6.05
C ALA A 80 7.29 6.53 7.00
N LYS A 81 8.32 7.18 7.56
CA LYS A 81 8.14 8.35 8.43
C LYS A 81 7.52 9.54 7.69
N VAL A 82 7.99 9.83 6.47
CA VAL A 82 7.41 10.87 5.61
C VAL A 82 5.97 10.53 5.25
N PHE A 83 5.71 9.29 4.83
CA PHE A 83 4.38 8.80 4.51
C PHE A 83 3.42 8.97 5.68
N SER A 84 3.84 8.55 6.87
CA SER A 84 3.03 8.69 8.07
C SER A 84 2.66 10.15 8.37
N THR A 85 3.57 11.07 8.11
CA THR A 85 3.39 12.50 8.38
C THR A 85 2.35 13.11 7.44
N TYR A 86 2.49 12.90 6.12
CA TYR A 86 1.57 13.53 5.16
C TYR A 86 0.19 12.85 5.12
N ALA A 87 0.13 11.53 5.36
CA ALA A 87 -1.12 10.78 5.41
C ALA A 87 -1.84 10.90 6.76
N LYS A 88 -1.16 11.44 7.78
CA LYS A 88 -1.63 11.52 9.17
C LYS A 88 -2.05 10.17 9.76
N HIS A 89 -1.41 9.10 9.29
CA HIS A 89 -1.69 7.71 9.68
C HIS A 89 -0.38 6.98 9.96
N PRO A 90 -0.34 5.99 10.85
CA PRO A 90 0.86 5.18 11.03
C PRO A 90 1.24 4.46 9.73
N ALA A 91 2.50 4.60 9.34
CA ALA A 91 3.07 3.86 8.22
C ALA A 91 4.30 3.06 8.68
N TYR A 92 4.52 1.93 8.01
CA TYR A 92 5.55 0.96 8.39
C TYR A 92 6.44 0.62 7.20
N THR A 93 7.62 0.07 7.46
CA THR A 93 8.37 -0.54 6.37
C THR A 93 7.68 -1.83 5.91
N ILE A 94 7.79 -2.17 4.63
CA ILE A 94 7.29 -3.44 4.09
C ILE A 94 7.86 -4.60 4.93
N HIS A 95 9.18 -4.60 5.16
CA HIS A 95 9.86 -5.62 5.95
C HIS A 95 9.28 -5.81 7.35
N LYS A 96 9.02 -4.70 8.06
CA LYS A 96 8.44 -4.74 9.41
C LYS A 96 7.03 -5.32 9.40
N LYS A 97 6.28 -5.13 8.31
CA LYS A 97 4.90 -5.59 8.22
C LYS A 97 4.78 -7.06 7.84
N ILE A 98 5.54 -7.49 6.84
CA ILE A 98 5.31 -8.79 6.17
C ILE A 98 6.18 -9.92 6.70
N TYR A 99 7.19 -9.63 7.52
CA TYR A 99 8.08 -10.66 8.07
C TYR A 99 7.95 -10.81 9.58
N ARG A 100 8.24 -12.03 10.06
CA ARG A 100 8.44 -12.36 11.47
C ARG A 100 9.82 -12.99 11.66
N GLN A 101 10.46 -12.66 12.77
CA GLN A 101 11.74 -13.27 13.15
C GLN A 101 11.53 -14.76 13.46
N ARG A 102 12.41 -15.60 12.92
CA ARG A 102 12.59 -16.99 13.33
C ARG A 102 14.01 -17.15 13.86
N THR A 103 14.10 -17.62 15.10
CA THR A 103 15.38 -18.08 15.66
C THR A 103 15.53 -19.54 15.28
N THR A 104 16.61 -19.86 14.56
CA THR A 104 16.99 -21.25 14.30
C THR A 104 17.88 -21.77 15.44
N SER A 105 18.00 -23.09 15.58
CA SER A 105 18.85 -23.74 16.59
C SER A 105 20.30 -23.27 16.57
N ASP A 106 20.76 -22.77 15.41
CA ASP A 106 22.16 -22.45 15.13
C ASP A 106 22.46 -20.96 15.33
N GLU A 107 21.69 -20.29 16.21
CA GLU A 107 21.79 -18.86 16.56
C GLU A 107 21.69 -17.87 15.39
N THR A 108 21.39 -18.35 14.19
CA THR A 108 21.26 -17.51 13.00
C THR A 108 19.86 -16.89 12.97
N ILE A 109 19.82 -15.55 12.97
CA ILE A 109 18.57 -14.78 12.87
C ILE A 109 18.12 -14.77 11.40
N ASN A 110 16.99 -15.40 11.13
CA ASN A 110 16.35 -15.38 9.83
C ASN A 110 14.92 -14.82 9.95
N PHE A 111 14.37 -14.33 8.84
CA PHE A 111 13.01 -13.82 8.80
C PHE A 111 12.18 -14.62 7.81
N SER A 112 11.03 -15.10 8.25
CA SER A 112 10.03 -15.77 7.39
C SER A 112 8.86 -14.83 7.11
N ILE A 113 8.17 -15.01 5.98
CA ILE A 113 6.91 -14.31 5.71
C ILE A 113 5.94 -14.61 6.87
N ASN A 114 5.26 -13.57 7.31
CA ASN A 114 4.29 -13.61 8.39
C ASN A 114 2.90 -13.97 7.85
N ASP A 115 2.00 -14.40 8.72
CA ASP A 115 0.63 -14.73 8.33
C ASP A 115 -0.17 -13.42 8.17
N ASN A 116 -0.89 -13.27 7.06
CA ASN A 116 -1.74 -12.10 6.84
C ASN A 116 -3.12 -12.29 7.50
N LEU A 117 -3.27 -11.78 8.72
CA LEU A 117 -4.53 -11.82 9.47
C LEU A 117 -5.51 -10.67 9.12
N HIS A 118 -5.21 -9.89 8.08
CA HIS A 118 -6.08 -8.79 7.66
C HIS A 118 -7.20 -9.29 6.75
N THR A 119 -8.38 -8.72 6.93
CA THR A 119 -9.53 -8.93 6.05
C THR A 119 -10.01 -7.60 5.49
N HIS A 120 -10.24 -7.59 4.19
CA HIS A 120 -10.83 -6.49 3.44
C HIS A 120 -10.02 -5.19 3.63
N THR A 121 -8.69 -5.32 3.57
CA THR A 121 -7.75 -4.22 3.84
C THR A 121 -7.04 -3.78 2.58
N LEU A 122 -6.97 -2.46 2.37
CA LEU A 122 -6.14 -1.87 1.32
C LEU A 122 -4.70 -1.67 1.82
N PHE A 123 -3.75 -2.36 1.20
CA PHE A 123 -2.32 -2.11 1.42
C PHE A 123 -1.82 -1.06 0.42
N ILE A 124 -1.31 0.05 0.93
CA ILE A 124 -0.80 1.16 0.12
C ILE A 124 0.71 1.20 0.28
N VAL A 125 1.44 1.05 -0.82
CA VAL A 125 2.91 1.11 -0.83
C VAL A 125 3.36 2.37 -1.53
N ASP A 126 3.93 3.29 -0.75
CA ASP A 126 4.59 4.48 -1.30
C ASP A 126 6.04 4.16 -1.72
N GLU A 127 6.58 4.93 -2.67
CA GLU A 127 7.91 4.71 -3.25
C GLU A 127 8.10 3.27 -3.75
N ALA A 128 7.08 2.69 -4.38
CA ALA A 128 7.10 1.31 -4.86
C ALA A 128 8.14 1.08 -5.97
N SER A 129 8.65 2.15 -6.60
CA SER A 129 9.78 2.11 -7.52
C SER A 129 11.06 1.50 -6.90
N MET A 130 11.22 1.58 -5.57
CA MET A 130 12.35 0.98 -4.86
C MET A 130 12.15 -0.51 -4.54
N VAL A 131 10.96 -1.07 -4.76
CA VAL A 131 10.64 -2.46 -4.47
C VAL A 131 11.02 -3.32 -5.68
N SER A 132 12.26 -3.84 -5.65
CA SER A 132 12.77 -4.69 -6.72
C SER A 132 12.40 -6.16 -6.52
N ASN A 133 12.25 -6.89 -7.62
CA ASN A 133 12.13 -8.36 -7.61
C ASN A 133 13.48 -9.07 -7.84
N LYS A 134 14.59 -8.37 -7.64
CA LYS A 134 15.92 -8.98 -7.77
C LYS A 134 16.22 -9.76 -6.50
N GLU A 135 16.75 -10.96 -6.68
CA GLU A 135 17.25 -11.75 -5.56
C GLU A 135 18.44 -11.03 -4.92
N LEU A 136 18.30 -10.72 -3.63
CA LEU A 136 19.36 -10.15 -2.83
C LEU A 136 20.05 -11.30 -2.09
N LEU A 137 21.23 -11.71 -2.58
CA LEU A 137 21.98 -12.87 -2.07
C LEU A 137 22.26 -12.79 -0.57
N ASP A 138 22.50 -11.58 -0.04
CA ASP A 138 22.77 -11.33 1.38
C ASP A 138 21.50 -11.02 2.20
N SER A 139 20.30 -11.16 1.63
CA SER A 139 19.06 -10.93 2.35
C SER A 139 18.74 -12.08 3.29
N ILE A 140 18.48 -11.74 4.55
CA ILE A 140 18.00 -12.64 5.61
C ILE A 140 16.47 -12.77 5.63
N PHE A 141 15.77 -12.17 4.65
CA PHE A 141 14.31 -12.07 4.61
C PHE A 141 13.68 -12.96 3.56
N GLY A 142 12.73 -13.80 3.99
CA GLY A 142 11.76 -14.49 3.15
C GLY A 142 12.38 -15.28 2.00
N THR A 143 11.83 -15.09 0.80
CA THR A 143 12.35 -15.71 -0.44
C THR A 143 13.52 -14.93 -1.04
N ARG A 144 14.00 -13.88 -0.37
CA ARG A 144 14.97 -12.88 -0.88
C ARG A 144 14.45 -12.01 -2.02
N ARG A 145 13.15 -12.09 -2.30
CA ARG A 145 12.46 -11.30 -3.32
C ARG A 145 11.30 -10.52 -2.70
N LEU A 146 11.56 -9.25 -2.40
CA LEU A 146 10.64 -8.43 -1.63
C LEU A 146 9.28 -8.24 -2.31
N LEU A 147 9.27 -8.08 -3.64
CA LEU A 147 8.02 -7.89 -4.38
C LEU A 147 7.15 -9.16 -4.35
N ASP A 148 7.75 -10.32 -4.60
CA ASP A 148 7.07 -11.62 -4.55
C ASP A 148 6.51 -11.87 -3.13
N ASP A 149 7.31 -11.62 -2.10
CA ASP A 149 6.90 -11.79 -0.69
C ASP A 149 5.76 -10.83 -0.30
N LEU A 150 5.80 -9.58 -0.76
CA LEU A 150 4.75 -8.60 -0.53
C LEU A 150 3.43 -9.02 -1.19
N ILE A 151 3.46 -9.42 -2.46
CA ILE A 151 2.28 -9.87 -3.21
C ILE A 151 1.69 -11.10 -2.52
N HIS A 152 2.52 -12.08 -2.19
CA HIS A 152 2.10 -13.28 -1.49
C HIS A 152 1.46 -12.95 -0.14
N PHE A 153 2.09 -12.09 0.67
CA PHE A 153 1.54 -11.67 1.95
C PHE A 153 0.17 -11.00 1.77
N VAL A 154 0.05 -10.01 0.88
CA VAL A 154 -1.20 -9.25 0.69
C VAL A 154 -2.34 -10.17 0.25
N TYR A 155 -2.14 -11.01 -0.75
CA TYR A 155 -3.21 -11.85 -1.30
C TYR A 155 -3.44 -13.17 -0.55
N SER A 156 -2.60 -13.49 0.44
CA SER A 156 -2.93 -14.53 1.42
C SER A 156 -4.07 -14.11 2.38
N GLY A 157 -4.38 -12.81 2.48
CA GLY A 157 -5.46 -12.28 3.31
C GLY A 157 -6.78 -12.12 2.54
N GLU A 158 -7.90 -12.33 3.24
CA GLU A 158 -9.22 -12.33 2.60
C GLU A 158 -9.66 -10.93 2.13
N GLY A 159 -9.90 -10.77 0.83
CA GLY A 159 -10.40 -9.52 0.26
C GLY A 159 -9.41 -8.35 0.36
N CYS A 160 -8.14 -8.63 0.60
CA CYS A 160 -7.10 -7.62 0.62
C CYS A 160 -6.75 -7.14 -0.79
N ARG A 161 -6.36 -5.87 -0.90
CA ARG A 161 -6.03 -5.20 -2.17
C ARG A 161 -4.69 -4.49 -2.07
N LEU A 162 -3.97 -4.38 -3.18
CA LEU A 162 -2.66 -3.73 -3.25
C LEU A 162 -2.70 -2.48 -4.15
N LEU A 163 -2.28 -1.35 -3.59
CA LEU A 163 -2.05 -0.10 -4.31
C LEU A 163 -0.56 0.24 -4.26
N LEU A 164 0.07 0.34 -5.44
CA LEU A 164 1.48 0.71 -5.59
C LEU A 164 1.59 2.13 -6.14
N ILE A 165 2.38 2.97 -5.48
CA ILE A 165 2.64 4.35 -5.91
C ILE A 165 4.05 4.41 -6.48
N VAL A 166 4.17 4.85 -7.73
CA VAL A 166 5.42 4.88 -8.51
C VAL A 166 5.70 6.29 -9.04
#